data_AF-A0A1G9CWH6-F1
#
_entry.id   AF-A0A1G9CWH6-F1
#
_cell.length_a   1.000
_cell.length_b   1.000
_cell.length_c   1.000
_cell.angle_alpha   90.00
_cell.angle_beta   90.00
_cell.angle_gamma   90.00
#
_symmetry.space_group_name_H-M   'P 1'
#
loop_
_entity.id
_entity.type
_entity.pdbx_description
1 polymer ?
#
loop_
_entity_poly.entity_id
_entity_poly.type
_entity_poly.pdbx_seq_one_letter_code
_entity_poly.pdbx_strand_id
1 'polypeptide(L)'
;MPKFVDAVIRRQEVVDAVFRIIAADGLERASLREVADEAQLAVGSVRHYFASSDELLTHAFAVVVDRIVGRLNDADSRLGDLAPGSAKHHAAVMALLGELLPLDEERAVDACVWMAFKNAARTKPFLAAEADRSHRAVAAVVGGLILGLAAGAESGGAAPNDDDSDGSAGVDQQVLVTEAELLLAVLDGLTMHALLQPEWMTALMCKDVLEAHLEGLNRRMTAGQQAINAS
;
A
#
# COMPACT_ATOMS: atom_id res chain seq x y z
N MET A 1 29.09 9.58 19.51
CA MET A 1 27.93 8.72 19.20
C MET A 1 28.43 7.28 19.00
N PRO A 2 27.63 6.24 19.29
CA PRO A 2 28.06 4.85 19.12
C PRO A 2 28.26 4.51 17.63
N LYS A 3 29.34 3.81 17.28
CA LYS A 3 29.70 3.42 15.90
C LYS A 3 28.57 2.70 15.13
N PHE A 4 27.69 1.99 15.83
CA PHE A 4 26.52 1.32 15.26
C PHE A 4 25.44 2.30 14.79
N VAL A 5 25.22 3.39 15.53
CA VAL A 5 24.23 4.43 15.17
C VAL A 5 24.68 5.14 13.89
N ASP A 6 25.98 5.41 13.75
CA ASP A 6 26.53 6.03 12.54
C ASP A 6 26.38 5.13 11.30
N ALA A 7 26.54 3.82 11.46
CA ALA A 7 26.37 2.85 10.37
C ALA A 7 24.92 2.75 9.89
N VAL A 8 23.94 2.76 10.81
CA VAL A 8 22.51 2.76 10.46
C VAL A 8 22.13 4.05 9.72
N ILE A 9 22.57 5.20 10.24
CA ILE A 9 22.32 6.50 9.59
C ILE A 9 22.92 6.51 8.17
N ARG A 10 24.16 6.05 8.00
CA ARG A 10 24.81 6.04 6.68
C ARG A 10 24.15 5.07 5.71
N ARG A 11 23.68 3.92 6.19
CA ARG A 11 22.90 2.99 5.37
C ARG A 11 21.60 3.64 4.90
N GLN A 12 20.93 4.39 5.77
CA GLN A 12 19.73 5.14 5.41
C GLN A 12 20.00 6.23 4.37
N GLU A 13 21.07 7.02 4.52
CA GLU A 13 21.46 8.05 3.54
C GLU A 13 21.69 7.48 2.14
N VAL A 14 22.30 6.29 2.06
CA VAL A 14 22.50 5.56 0.80
C VAL A 14 21.17 5.12 0.19
N VAL A 15 20.23 4.64 0.99
CA VAL A 15 18.89 4.26 0.50
C VAL A 15 18.09 5.48 0.05
N ASP A 16 18.15 6.58 0.78
CA ASP A 16 17.48 7.82 0.39
C ASP A 16 18.05 8.38 -0.93
N ALA A 17 19.35 8.21 -1.17
CA ALA A 17 19.97 8.53 -2.45
C ALA A 17 19.45 7.64 -3.59
N VAL A 18 19.26 6.33 -3.35
CA VAL A 18 18.58 5.44 -4.32
C VAL A 18 17.18 5.98 -4.64
N PHE A 19 16.41 6.38 -3.63
CA PHE A 19 15.04 6.85 -3.84
C PHE A 19 14.99 8.12 -4.71
N ARG A 20 15.88 9.08 -4.44
CA ARG A 20 16.00 10.30 -5.26
C ARG A 20 16.37 9.99 -6.71
N ILE A 21 17.35 9.10 -6.94
CA ILE A 21 17.74 8.69 -8.30
C ILE A 21 16.57 8.01 -9.02
N ILE A 22 15.89 7.07 -8.35
CA ILE A 22 14.77 6.36 -8.98
C ILE A 22 13.63 7.31 -9.33
N ALA A 23 13.28 8.22 -8.42
CA ALA A 23 12.21 9.20 -8.64
C ALA A 23 12.53 10.20 -9.77
N ALA A 24 13.80 10.57 -9.94
CA ALA A 24 14.21 11.53 -10.96
C ALA A 24 14.53 10.89 -12.32
N ASP A 25 15.34 9.82 -12.32
CA ASP A 25 16.00 9.28 -13.51
C ASP A 25 15.65 7.80 -13.79
N GLY A 26 14.87 7.18 -12.90
CA GLY A 26 14.42 5.80 -13.03
C GLY A 26 15.40 4.75 -12.48
N LEU A 27 14.88 3.53 -12.32
CA LEU A 27 15.56 2.43 -11.63
C LEU A 27 16.89 1.99 -12.26
N GLU A 28 17.03 2.09 -13.58
CA GLU A 28 18.26 1.67 -14.27
C GLU A 28 19.45 2.59 -14.00
N ARG A 29 19.22 3.80 -13.45
CA ARG A 29 20.28 4.76 -13.11
C ARG A 29 20.84 4.57 -11.70
N ALA A 30 20.20 3.78 -10.85
CA ALA A 30 20.58 3.57 -9.45
C ALA A 30 21.70 2.53 -9.28
N SER A 31 22.90 2.82 -9.80
CA SER A 31 24.10 2.01 -9.56
C SER A 31 24.86 2.45 -8.31
N LEU A 32 25.75 1.59 -7.79
CA LEU A 32 26.61 1.93 -6.64
C LEU A 32 27.43 3.22 -6.84
N ARG A 33 27.77 3.57 -8.09
CA ARG A 33 28.51 4.81 -8.37
C ARG A 33 27.60 6.02 -8.31
N GLU A 34 26.51 6.03 -9.07
CA GLU A 34 25.53 7.13 -9.04
C GLU A 34 25.01 7.37 -7.62
N VAL A 35 24.74 6.29 -6.87
CA VAL A 35 24.27 6.39 -5.48
C VAL A 35 25.33 6.99 -4.56
N ALA A 36 26.61 6.65 -4.76
CA ALA A 36 27.68 7.26 -3.98
C ALA A 36 27.79 8.77 -4.26
N ASP A 37 27.72 9.15 -5.54
CA ASP A 37 27.76 10.55 -5.96
C ASP A 37 26.56 11.33 -5.38
N GLU A 38 25.35 10.77 -5.45
CA GLU A 38 24.12 11.36 -4.90
C GLU A 38 24.12 11.43 -3.36
N ALA A 39 24.70 10.43 -2.68
CA ALA A 39 24.86 10.43 -1.22
C ALA A 39 26.06 11.26 -0.74
N GLN A 40 26.83 11.85 -1.66
CA GLN A 40 28.09 12.55 -1.36
C GLN A 40 29.10 11.68 -0.59
N LEU A 41 29.17 10.40 -0.96
CA LEU A 41 30.06 9.40 -0.39
C LEU A 41 31.07 8.90 -1.43
N ALA A 42 32.20 8.37 -0.95
CA ALA A 42 33.07 7.59 -1.81
C ALA A 42 32.39 6.26 -2.19
N VAL A 43 32.54 5.80 -3.42
CA VAL A 43 32.01 4.50 -3.88
C VAL A 43 32.48 3.35 -2.97
N GLY A 44 33.71 3.41 -2.47
CA GLY A 44 34.24 2.44 -1.51
C GLY A 44 33.46 2.39 -0.19
N SER A 45 32.92 3.52 0.26
CA SER A 45 32.06 3.59 1.46
C SER A 45 30.71 2.93 1.22
N VAL A 46 30.09 3.12 0.04
CA VAL A 46 28.85 2.42 -0.31
C VAL A 46 29.07 0.91 -0.38
N ARG A 47 30.19 0.47 -0.98
CA ARG A 47 30.60 -0.95 -1.02
C ARG A 47 30.86 -1.57 0.34
N HIS A 48 31.15 -0.76 1.36
CA HIS A 48 31.26 -1.23 2.74
C HIS A 48 29.90 -1.65 3.33
N TYR A 49 28.81 -1.03 2.87
CA TYR A 49 27.45 -1.32 3.33
C TYR A 49 26.70 -2.32 2.44
N PHE A 50 27.01 -2.34 1.14
CA PHE A 50 26.33 -3.17 0.14
C PHE A 50 27.36 -3.79 -0.80
N ALA A 51 27.43 -5.11 -0.85
CA ALA A 51 28.41 -5.83 -1.66
C ALA A 51 28.14 -5.69 -3.17
N SER A 52 26.88 -5.51 -3.56
CA SER A 52 26.45 -5.39 -4.96
C SER A 52 25.33 -4.38 -5.16
N SER A 53 25.07 -4.01 -6.41
CA SER A 53 23.89 -3.22 -6.79
C SER A 53 22.60 -3.96 -6.47
N ASP A 54 22.58 -5.28 -6.70
CA ASP A 54 21.41 -6.12 -6.42
C ASP A 54 21.07 -6.09 -4.92
N GLU A 55 22.06 -6.22 -4.03
CA GLU A 55 21.85 -6.14 -2.59
C GLU A 55 21.32 -4.76 -2.17
N LEU A 56 21.90 -3.69 -2.73
CA LEU A 56 21.43 -2.33 -2.49
C LEU A 56 19.98 -2.13 -2.94
N LEU A 57 19.64 -2.58 -4.15
CA LEU A 57 18.30 -2.43 -4.71
C LEU A 57 17.26 -3.28 -3.97
N THR A 58 17.58 -4.53 -3.60
CA THR A 58 16.69 -5.35 -2.76
C THR A 58 16.46 -4.70 -1.40
N HIS A 59 17.51 -4.14 -0.78
CA HIS A 59 17.37 -3.46 0.50
C HIS A 59 16.56 -2.17 0.39
N ALA A 60 16.79 -1.37 -0.66
CA ALA A 60 16.02 -0.17 -0.94
C ALA A 60 14.53 -0.50 -1.19
N PHE A 61 14.25 -1.60 -1.90
CA PHE A 61 12.87 -2.08 -2.09
C PHE A 61 12.23 -2.45 -0.74
N ALA A 62 12.93 -3.22 0.10
CA ALA A 62 12.42 -3.55 1.43
C ALA A 62 12.12 -2.30 2.28
N VAL A 63 12.98 -1.28 2.23
CA VAL A 63 12.77 -0.03 2.97
C VAL A 63 11.52 0.73 2.49
N VAL A 64 11.27 0.85 1.17
CA VAL A 64 10.06 1.55 0.69
C VAL A 64 8.80 0.76 1.04
N VAL A 65 8.86 -0.58 1.00
CA VAL A 65 7.76 -1.45 1.43
C VAL A 65 7.46 -1.24 2.91
N ASP A 66 8.50 -1.23 3.75
CA ASP A 66 8.33 -1.05 5.20
C ASP A 66 7.78 0.35 5.54
N ARG A 67 8.16 1.41 4.81
CA ARG A 67 7.57 2.75 4.96
C ARG A 67 6.07 2.76 4.64
N ILE A 68 5.69 2.20 3.48
CA ILE A 68 4.29 2.14 3.04
C ILE A 68 3.46 1.31 4.02
N VAL A 69 3.93 0.10 4.36
CA VAL A 69 3.24 -0.80 5.30
C VAL A 69 3.16 -0.20 6.71
N GLY A 70 4.20 0.52 7.15
CA GLY A 70 4.19 1.25 8.41
C GLY A 70 3.06 2.27 8.47
N ARG A 71 2.95 3.15 7.45
CA ARG A 71 1.86 4.14 7.37
C ARG A 71 0.49 3.49 7.31
N LEU A 72 0.36 2.39 6.55
CA LEU A 72 -0.88 1.62 6.46
C LEU A 72 -1.30 1.03 7.80
N ASN A 73 -0.38 0.40 8.54
CA ASN A 73 -0.67 -0.17 9.85
C ASN A 73 -1.02 0.90 10.88
N ASP A 74 -0.32 2.04 10.85
CA ASP A 74 -0.62 3.18 11.73
C ASP A 74 -1.99 3.80 11.41
N ALA A 75 -2.42 3.77 10.14
CA ALA A 75 -3.77 4.19 9.74
C ALA A 75 -4.84 3.15 10.14
N ASP A 76 -4.55 1.87 9.97
CA ASP A 76 -5.43 0.76 10.33
C ASP A 76 -5.69 0.71 11.85
N SER A 77 -4.67 0.93 12.68
CA SER A 77 -4.84 0.95 14.13
C SER A 77 -5.81 2.03 14.61
N ARG A 78 -6.00 3.10 13.83
CA ARG A 78 -6.96 4.18 14.13
C ARG A 78 -8.39 3.83 13.76
N LEU A 79 -8.62 2.79 12.94
CA LEU A 79 -9.97 2.34 12.56
C LEU A 79 -10.67 1.56 13.67
N GLY A 80 -9.93 0.74 14.43
CA GLY A 80 -10.50 -0.19 15.42
C GLY A 80 -11.32 0.48 16.52
N ASP A 81 -11.06 1.75 16.82
CA ASP A 81 -11.79 2.52 17.85
C ASP A 81 -13.03 3.25 17.31
N LEU A 82 -13.31 3.17 16.01
CA LEU A 82 -14.37 3.93 15.35
C LEU A 82 -15.58 3.07 15.06
N ALA A 83 -16.78 3.60 15.37
CA ALA A 83 -18.02 2.92 15.05
C ALA A 83 -18.13 2.68 13.53
N PRO A 84 -18.27 1.41 13.07
CA PRO A 84 -18.42 1.09 11.66
C PRO A 84 -19.57 1.86 11.01
N GLY A 85 -19.39 2.28 9.76
CA GLY A 85 -20.39 3.06 9.01
C GLY A 85 -20.56 4.52 9.45
N SER A 86 -19.92 4.96 10.53
CA SER A 86 -19.93 6.38 10.91
C SER A 86 -19.12 7.24 9.95
N ALA A 87 -19.43 8.54 9.87
CA ALA A 87 -18.66 9.48 9.04
C ALA A 87 -17.17 9.54 9.43
N LYS A 88 -16.84 9.32 10.71
CA LYS A 88 -15.44 9.27 11.18
C LYS A 88 -14.74 8.00 10.72
N HIS A 89 -15.42 6.86 10.81
CA HIS A 89 -14.90 5.59 10.28
C HIS A 89 -14.64 5.71 8.78
N HIS A 90 -15.61 6.23 8.01
CA HIS A 90 -15.45 6.47 6.58
C HIS A 90 -14.25 7.36 6.25
N ALA A 91 -14.11 8.49 6.95
CA ALA A 91 -12.96 9.37 6.78
C ALA A 91 -11.62 8.69 7.10
N ALA A 92 -11.59 7.79 8.11
CA ALA A 92 -10.41 7.01 8.45
C ALA A 92 -10.09 5.94 7.39
N VAL A 93 -11.10 5.30 6.79
CA VAL A 93 -10.91 4.36 5.67
C VAL A 93 -10.30 5.09 4.47
N MET A 94 -10.85 6.27 4.13
CA MET A 94 -10.31 7.11 3.06
C MET A 94 -8.86 7.55 3.34
N ALA A 95 -8.55 7.87 4.60
CA ALA A 95 -7.19 8.21 4.99
C ALA A 95 -6.22 7.02 4.84
N LEU A 96 -6.61 5.83 5.30
CA LEU A 96 -5.83 4.60 5.16
C LEU A 96 -5.52 4.29 3.71
N LEU A 97 -6.55 4.26 2.85
CA LEU A 97 -6.37 3.99 1.43
C LEU A 97 -5.51 5.06 0.74
N GLY A 98 -5.61 6.31 1.20
CA GLY A 98 -4.78 7.42 0.74
C GLY A 98 -3.29 7.25 1.08
N GLU A 99 -2.88 6.41 2.04
CA GLU A 99 -1.47 6.17 2.37
C GLU A 99 -0.69 5.46 1.24
N LEU A 100 -1.41 4.77 0.35
CA LEU A 100 -0.85 4.13 -0.85
C LEU A 100 -0.73 5.09 -2.04
N LEU A 101 -1.42 6.23 -2.00
CA LEU A 101 -1.53 7.14 -3.13
C LEU A 101 -0.51 8.29 -3.05
N PRO A 102 -0.02 8.80 -4.19
CA PRO A 102 0.93 9.91 -4.24
C PRO A 102 0.23 11.26 -4.00
N LEU A 103 -0.28 11.47 -2.78
CA LEU A 103 -1.11 12.64 -2.44
C LEU A 103 -0.30 13.83 -1.90
N ASP A 104 0.99 13.62 -1.62
CA ASP A 104 1.97 14.64 -1.25
C ASP A 104 3.37 14.23 -1.76
N GLU A 105 4.35 15.11 -1.59
CA GLU A 105 5.72 14.92 -2.10
C GLU A 105 6.38 13.64 -1.56
N GLU A 106 6.23 13.36 -0.26
CA GLU A 106 6.84 12.17 0.37
C GLU A 106 6.22 10.89 -0.20
N ARG A 107 4.89 10.81 -0.20
CA ARG A 107 4.17 9.65 -0.74
C ARG A 107 4.36 9.51 -2.24
N ALA A 108 4.55 10.61 -2.98
CA ALA A 108 4.84 10.56 -4.41
C ALA A 108 6.19 9.89 -4.70
N VAL A 109 7.23 10.22 -3.92
CA VAL A 109 8.54 9.56 -4.05
C VAL A 109 8.42 8.07 -3.70
N ASP A 110 7.84 7.74 -2.55
CA ASP A 110 7.69 6.34 -2.12
C ASP A 110 6.88 5.52 -3.14
N ALA A 111 5.74 6.06 -3.62
CA ALA A 111 4.90 5.38 -4.61
C ALA A 111 5.61 5.20 -5.96
N CYS A 112 6.37 6.21 -6.41
CA CYS A 112 7.17 6.12 -7.62
C CYS A 112 8.22 5.00 -7.52
N VAL A 113 8.97 4.99 -6.42
CA VAL A 113 10.01 3.99 -6.14
C VAL A 113 9.40 2.59 -6.02
N TRP A 114 8.31 2.46 -5.27
CA TRP A 114 7.59 1.20 -5.09
C TRP A 114 7.09 0.62 -6.42
N MET A 115 6.47 1.46 -7.27
CA MET A 115 5.98 1.05 -8.60
C MET A 115 7.14 0.66 -9.53
N ALA A 116 8.26 1.39 -9.48
CA ALA A 116 9.45 1.07 -10.25
C ALA A 116 10.03 -0.31 -9.88
N PHE A 117 10.14 -0.61 -8.58
CA PHE A 117 10.60 -1.92 -8.11
C PHE A 117 9.61 -3.05 -8.45
N LYS A 118 8.30 -2.85 -8.24
CA LYS A 118 7.26 -3.82 -8.62
C LYS A 118 7.35 -4.19 -10.09
N ASN A 119 7.50 -3.20 -10.98
CA ASN A 119 7.64 -3.47 -12.41
C ASN A 119 8.97 -4.16 -12.76
N ALA A 120 10.08 -3.73 -12.14
CA ALA A 120 11.40 -4.32 -12.37
C ALA A 120 11.49 -5.79 -11.94
N ALA A 121 10.76 -6.20 -10.89
CA ALA A 121 10.75 -7.58 -10.41
C ALA A 121 10.29 -8.61 -11.46
N ARG A 122 9.56 -8.18 -12.50
CA ARG A 122 9.18 -9.03 -13.65
C ARG A 122 10.38 -9.54 -14.45
N THR A 123 11.48 -8.79 -14.45
CA THR A 123 12.67 -9.08 -15.27
C THR A 123 13.95 -9.20 -14.46
N LYS A 124 13.93 -8.87 -13.16
CA LYS A 124 15.06 -8.95 -12.24
C LYS A 124 14.79 -9.98 -11.13
N PRO A 125 15.21 -11.25 -11.29
CA PRO A 125 14.86 -12.33 -10.36
C PRO A 125 15.27 -12.09 -8.89
N PHE A 126 16.33 -11.32 -8.65
CA PHE A 126 16.79 -10.99 -7.29
C PHE A 126 15.80 -10.11 -6.50
N LEU A 127 14.83 -9.46 -7.19
CA LEU A 127 13.77 -8.69 -6.56
C LEU A 127 12.49 -9.51 -6.27
N ALA A 128 12.37 -10.73 -6.82
CA ALA A 128 11.12 -11.48 -6.79
C ALA A 128 10.63 -11.77 -5.36
N ALA A 129 11.53 -12.17 -4.47
CA ALA A 129 11.19 -12.46 -3.08
C ALA A 129 10.65 -11.22 -2.34
N GLU A 130 11.22 -10.04 -2.59
CA GLU A 130 10.74 -8.80 -1.97
C GLU A 130 9.46 -8.29 -2.63
N ALA A 131 9.27 -8.51 -3.94
CA ALA A 131 8.00 -8.21 -4.61
C ALA A 131 6.84 -9.07 -4.04
N ASP A 132 7.08 -10.36 -3.81
CA ASP A 132 6.12 -11.26 -3.19
C ASP A 132 5.81 -10.85 -1.75
N ARG A 133 6.83 -10.47 -0.97
CA ARG A 133 6.65 -9.94 0.39
C ARG A 133 5.81 -8.67 0.36
N SER A 134 6.15 -7.74 -0.53
CA SER A 134 5.44 -6.47 -0.69
C SER A 134 3.97 -6.70 -1.01
N HIS A 135 3.67 -7.54 -2.00
CA HIS A 135 2.30 -7.85 -2.38
C HIS A 135 1.51 -8.45 -1.21
N ARG A 136 2.07 -9.46 -0.52
CA ARG A 136 1.40 -10.07 0.65
C ARG A 136 1.15 -9.07 1.78
N ALA A 137 2.11 -8.20 2.08
CA ALA A 137 1.97 -7.24 3.17
C ALA A 137 0.85 -6.22 2.90
N VAL A 138 0.79 -5.67 1.68
CA VAL A 138 -0.26 -4.72 1.29
C VAL A 138 -1.62 -5.43 1.18
N ALA A 139 -1.66 -6.63 0.57
CA ALA A 139 -2.89 -7.42 0.44
C ALA A 139 -3.47 -7.82 1.81
N ALA A 140 -2.63 -8.07 2.82
CA ALA A 140 -3.11 -8.37 4.17
C ALA A 140 -3.86 -7.18 4.79
N VAL A 141 -3.34 -5.95 4.66
CA VAL A 141 -4.02 -4.75 5.15
C VAL A 141 -5.32 -4.52 4.39
N VAL A 142 -5.28 -4.56 3.06
CA VAL A 142 -6.47 -4.35 2.22
C VAL A 142 -7.54 -5.41 2.48
N GLY A 143 -7.15 -6.68 2.58
CA GLY A 143 -8.05 -7.77 2.93
C GLY A 143 -8.67 -7.61 4.31
N GLY A 144 -7.87 -7.18 5.31
CA GLY A 144 -8.36 -6.86 6.65
C GLY A 144 -9.40 -5.74 6.63
N LEU A 145 -9.16 -4.67 5.88
CA LEU A 145 -10.11 -3.58 5.69
C LEU A 145 -11.42 -4.07 5.05
N ILE A 146 -11.35 -4.88 4.00
CA ILE A 146 -12.54 -5.45 3.34
C ILE A 146 -13.36 -6.29 4.32
N LEU A 147 -12.71 -7.12 5.14
CA LEU A 147 -13.38 -7.89 6.19
C LEU A 147 -14.06 -6.98 7.23
N GLY A 148 -13.37 -5.92 7.68
CA GLY A 148 -13.93 -4.94 8.62
C GLY A 148 -15.15 -4.20 8.05
N LEU A 149 -15.11 -3.82 6.77
CA LEU A 149 -16.23 -3.18 6.08
C LEU A 149 -17.43 -4.12 5.95
N ALA A 150 -17.20 -5.39 5.62
CA ALA A 150 -18.26 -6.40 5.54
C ALA A 150 -18.97 -6.60 6.89
N ALA A 151 -18.21 -6.77 7.97
CA ALA A 151 -18.75 -6.94 9.32
C ALA A 151 -19.55 -5.70 9.78
N GLY A 152 -19.09 -4.50 9.42
CA GLY A 152 -19.82 -3.25 9.69
C GLY A 152 -21.19 -3.20 9.02
N ALA A 153 -21.30 -3.70 7.78
CA ALA A 153 -22.55 -3.74 7.03
C ALA A 153 -23.60 -4.67 7.67
N GLU A 154 -23.18 -5.80 8.25
CA GLU A 154 -24.06 -6.74 8.98
C GLU A 154 -24.68 -6.08 10.22
N SER A 155 -23.86 -5.36 11.01
CA SER A 155 -24.30 -4.71 12.26
C SER A 155 -25.25 -3.52 12.07
N GLY A 156 -25.22 -2.89 10.89
CA GLY A 156 -26.12 -1.78 10.54
C GLY A 156 -27.47 -2.22 9.96
N GLY A 157 -27.69 -3.54 9.77
CA GLY A 157 -28.74 -4.08 8.91
C GLY A 157 -29.89 -4.87 9.56
N ALA A 158 -29.94 -5.13 10.87
CA ALA A 158 -31.06 -5.89 11.45
C ALA A 158 -31.41 -5.57 12.92
N ALA A 159 -32.71 -5.44 13.20
CA ALA A 159 -33.29 -5.68 14.52
C ALA A 159 -33.22 -7.20 14.83
N PRO A 160 -33.09 -7.61 16.11
CA PRO A 160 -32.87 -9.01 16.45
C PRO A 160 -34.14 -9.82 16.19
N ASN A 161 -34.07 -10.78 15.27
CA ASN A 161 -35.02 -11.89 15.24
C ASN A 161 -34.34 -13.08 15.93
N ASP A 162 -34.93 -13.48 17.06
CA ASP A 162 -34.61 -14.71 17.77
C ASP A 162 -35.08 -15.90 16.91
N ASP A 163 -34.19 -16.45 16.08
CA ASP A 163 -34.31 -17.85 15.66
C ASP A 163 -32.91 -18.41 15.37
N ASP A 164 -32.47 -19.28 16.26
CA ASP A 164 -31.23 -20.04 16.17
C ASP A 164 -31.30 -20.99 14.96
N SER A 165 -30.53 -20.71 13.92
CA SER A 165 -30.09 -21.74 12.96
C SER A 165 -28.62 -21.53 12.59
N ASP A 166 -27.82 -22.52 12.94
CA ASP A 166 -26.40 -22.68 12.70
C ASP A 166 -26.08 -22.65 11.19
N GLY A 167 -25.69 -21.48 10.69
CA GLY A 167 -25.31 -21.23 9.31
C GLY A 167 -24.91 -19.77 9.17
N SER A 168 -23.63 -19.46 9.37
CA SER A 168 -23.11 -18.08 9.39
C SER A 168 -23.54 -17.30 8.14
N ALA A 169 -24.46 -16.36 8.31
CA ALA A 169 -24.93 -15.42 7.28
C ALA A 169 -23.88 -14.35 6.99
N GLY A 170 -22.64 -14.76 6.71
CA GLY A 170 -21.55 -13.88 6.31
C GLY A 170 -21.46 -13.73 4.80
N VAL A 171 -20.90 -12.61 4.34
CA VAL A 171 -20.58 -12.39 2.93
C VAL A 171 -19.68 -13.53 2.40
N ASP A 172 -19.99 -14.05 1.21
CA ASP A 172 -19.22 -15.12 0.54
C ASP A 172 -17.72 -14.77 0.49
N GLN A 173 -16.87 -15.68 0.98
CA GLN A 173 -15.42 -15.53 0.99
C GLN A 173 -14.85 -15.22 -0.40
N GLN A 174 -15.40 -15.80 -1.47
CA GLN A 174 -14.96 -15.53 -2.83
C GLN A 174 -15.27 -14.08 -3.26
N VAL A 175 -16.39 -13.52 -2.79
CA VAL A 175 -16.74 -12.11 -3.03
C VAL A 175 -15.75 -11.20 -2.31
N LEU A 176 -15.42 -11.49 -1.05
CA LEU A 176 -14.46 -10.69 -0.28
C LEU A 176 -13.06 -10.67 -0.92
N VAL A 177 -12.57 -11.83 -1.37
CA VAL A 177 -11.30 -11.91 -2.11
C VAL A 177 -11.36 -11.08 -3.39
N THR A 178 -12.46 -11.18 -4.14
CA THR A 178 -12.63 -10.42 -5.39
C THR A 178 -12.66 -8.92 -5.14
N GLU A 179 -13.37 -8.45 -4.10
CA GLU A 179 -13.41 -7.02 -3.75
C GLU A 179 -12.06 -6.51 -3.27
N ALA A 180 -11.27 -7.32 -2.54
CA ALA A 180 -9.90 -6.96 -2.17
C ALA A 180 -9.00 -6.79 -3.40
N GLU A 181 -9.08 -7.72 -4.37
CA GLU A 181 -8.33 -7.61 -5.63
C GLU A 181 -8.77 -6.42 -6.47
N LEU A 182 -10.07 -6.13 -6.54
CA LEU A 182 -10.59 -4.93 -7.22
C LEU A 182 -10.07 -3.65 -6.57
N LEU A 183 -10.05 -3.58 -5.25
CA LEU A 183 -9.53 -2.43 -4.52
C LEU A 183 -8.03 -2.25 -4.75
N LEU A 184 -7.24 -3.33 -4.70
CA LEU A 184 -5.81 -3.29 -5.05
C LEU A 184 -5.58 -2.79 -6.47
N ALA A 185 -6.36 -3.28 -7.45
CA ALA A 185 -6.27 -2.86 -8.84
C ALA A 185 -6.59 -1.36 -9.01
N VAL A 186 -7.60 -0.85 -8.29
CA VAL A 186 -7.93 0.58 -8.29
C VAL A 186 -6.80 1.41 -7.68
N LEU A 187 -6.23 0.99 -6.55
CA LEU A 187 -5.13 1.69 -5.88
C LEU A 187 -3.87 1.74 -6.75
N ASP A 188 -3.48 0.63 -7.36
CA ASP A 188 -2.35 0.56 -8.29
C ASP A 188 -2.60 1.44 -9.53
N GLY A 189 -3.80 1.40 -10.09
CA GLY A 189 -4.19 2.22 -11.25
C GLY A 189 -4.20 3.72 -10.95
N LEU A 190 -4.76 4.13 -9.80
CA LEU A 190 -4.75 5.52 -9.34
C LEU A 190 -3.32 6.01 -9.11
N THR A 191 -2.50 5.21 -8.46
CA THR A 191 -1.09 5.52 -8.23
C THR A 191 -0.35 5.75 -9.56
N MET A 192 -0.51 4.83 -10.52
CA MET A 192 0.12 4.95 -11.82
C MET A 192 -0.39 6.18 -12.59
N HIS A 193 -1.70 6.43 -12.61
CA HIS A 193 -2.27 7.60 -13.28
C HIS A 193 -1.81 8.91 -12.64
N ALA A 194 -1.76 9.00 -11.31
CA ALA A 194 -1.32 10.20 -10.61
C ALA A 194 0.16 10.51 -10.86
N LEU A 195 1.02 9.49 -10.91
CA LEU A 195 2.44 9.65 -11.22
C LEU A 195 2.67 10.08 -12.69
N LEU A 196 1.89 9.54 -13.63
CA LEU A 196 2.10 9.77 -15.07
C LEU A 196 1.33 10.97 -15.63
N GLN A 197 0.22 11.34 -14.99
CA GLN A 197 -0.70 12.39 -15.44
C GLN A 197 -1.13 13.29 -14.26
N PRO A 198 -0.21 13.91 -13.52
CA PRO A 198 -0.51 14.63 -12.28
C PRO A 198 -1.45 15.83 -12.46
N GLU A 199 -1.51 16.43 -13.65
CA GLU A 199 -2.45 17.52 -13.96
C GLU A 199 -3.90 17.03 -14.09
N TRP A 200 -4.10 15.77 -14.53
CA TRP A 200 -5.41 15.17 -14.67
C TRP A 200 -5.82 14.40 -13.42
N MET A 201 -4.94 13.51 -12.96
CA MET A 201 -5.13 12.67 -11.78
C MET A 201 -4.57 13.39 -10.55
N THR A 202 -5.22 14.49 -10.20
CA THR A 202 -4.90 15.28 -9.00
C THR A 202 -5.22 14.51 -7.71
N ALA A 203 -4.68 14.95 -6.58
CA ALA A 203 -5.01 14.37 -5.27
C ALA A 203 -6.52 14.39 -4.96
N LEU A 204 -7.25 15.40 -5.45
CA LEU A 204 -8.71 15.45 -5.33
C LEU A 204 -9.38 14.37 -6.19
N MET A 205 -8.98 14.25 -7.46
CA MET A 205 -9.52 13.23 -8.36
C MET A 205 -9.26 11.80 -7.85
N CYS A 206 -8.07 11.54 -7.30
CA CYS A 206 -7.77 10.28 -6.64
C CYS A 206 -8.77 9.96 -5.51
N LYS A 207 -9.09 10.95 -4.67
CA LYS A 207 -10.06 10.79 -3.58
C LYS A 207 -11.47 10.57 -4.12
N ASP A 208 -11.89 11.33 -5.14
CA ASP A 208 -13.22 11.20 -5.74
C ASP A 208 -13.43 9.80 -6.36
N VAL A 209 -12.40 9.24 -7.02
CA VAL A 209 -12.47 7.88 -7.58
C VAL A 209 -12.50 6.82 -6.46
N LEU A 210 -11.70 6.99 -5.41
CA LEU A 210 -11.73 6.09 -4.25
C LEU A 210 -13.11 6.12 -3.56
N GLU A 211 -13.67 7.30 -3.35
CA GLU A 211 -15.01 7.48 -2.77
C GLU A 211 -16.07 6.74 -3.60
N ALA A 212 -16.09 6.97 -4.92
CA ALA A 212 -17.01 6.30 -5.83
C ALA A 212 -16.84 4.77 -5.83
N HIS A 213 -15.59 4.28 -5.69
CA HIS A 213 -15.31 2.86 -5.58
C HIS A 213 -15.87 2.26 -4.28
N LEU A 214 -15.64 2.90 -3.13
CA LEU A 214 -16.14 2.46 -1.83
C LEU A 214 -17.67 2.46 -1.76
N GLU A 215 -18.32 3.48 -2.31
CA GLU A 215 -19.79 3.49 -2.44
C GLU A 215 -20.30 2.30 -3.27
N GLY A 216 -19.60 1.99 -4.37
CA GLY A 216 -19.92 0.84 -5.22
C GLY A 216 -19.75 -0.48 -4.50
N LEU A 217 -18.67 -0.63 -3.74
CA LEU A 217 -18.39 -1.79 -2.90
C LEU A 217 -19.48 -2.00 -1.86
N ASN A 218 -19.87 -0.94 -1.13
CA ASN A 218 -20.91 -1.01 -0.10
C ASN A 218 -22.27 -1.46 -0.68
N ARG A 219 -22.60 -1.00 -1.89
CA ARG A 219 -23.80 -1.46 -2.62
C ARG A 219 -23.73 -2.95 -2.97
N ARG A 220 -22.57 -3.44 -3.45
CA ARG A 220 -22.39 -4.86 -3.81
C ARG A 220 -22.42 -5.78 -2.59
N MET A 221 -21.79 -5.38 -1.49
CA MET A 221 -21.82 -6.12 -0.22
C MET A 221 -23.25 -6.26 0.31
N THR A 222 -24.01 -5.15 0.34
CA THR A 222 -25.42 -5.17 0.77
C THR A 222 -26.29 -6.02 -0.15
N ALA A 223 -26.09 -5.96 -1.47
CA ALA A 223 -26.87 -6.75 -2.43
C ALA A 223 -26.58 -8.26 -2.34
N GLY A 224 -25.32 -8.65 -2.15
CA GLY A 224 -24.93 -10.04 -1.92
C GLY A 224 -25.62 -10.64 -0.69
N GLN A 225 -25.72 -9.87 0.39
CA GLN A 225 -26.40 -10.29 1.62
C GLN A 225 -27.90 -10.56 1.40
N GLN A 226 -28.58 -9.67 0.66
CA GLN A 226 -30.01 -9.82 0.38
C GLN A 226 -30.32 -11.07 -0.46
N ALA A 227 -29.43 -11.45 -1.38
CA ALA A 227 -29.60 -12.66 -2.19
C ALA A 227 -29.42 -13.95 -1.36
N ILE A 228 -28.48 -13.94 -0.39
CA ILE A 228 -28.27 -15.06 0.55
C ILE A 228 -29.48 -15.21 1.47
N ASN A 229 -30.01 -14.11 2.04
CA ASN A 229 -31.15 -14.16 2.95
C ASN A 229 -32.49 -14.56 2.26
N ALA A 230 -32.55 -14.51 0.93
CA ALA A 230 -33.76 -14.81 0.16
C ALA A 230 -33.77 -16.24 -0.45
N SER A 231 -32.69 -17.01 -0.28
CA SER A 231 -32.51 -18.37 -0.80
C SER A 231 -32.68 -19.42 0.29
#